data_AF-A0A7J9PXY4-F1
#
_entry.id   AF-A0A7J9PXY4-F1
#
_cell.length_a   1.000
_cell.length_b   1.000
_cell.length_c   1.000
_cell.angle_alpha   90.00
_cell.angle_beta   90.00
_cell.angle_gamma   90.00
#
_symmetry.space_group_name_H-M   'P 1'
#
loop_
_entity.id
_entity.type
_entity.pdbx_description
1 polymer ?
#
loop_
_entity_poly.entity_id
_entity_poly.type
_entity_poly.pdbx_seq_one_letter_code
_entity_poly.pdbx_strand_id
1 'polypeptide(L)'
;MKQFTEIVRNEVKINVRGAADEPVTSDIKRLIRLNNSLHGKTGLKVMPVKIDELKIFNPLNDAVVFSDEPVNIEVVKPVKISMCKKNFNLKKGENTVPEFLGIFLMGRGLGVKK
;
A
#
# COMPACT_ATOMS: atom_id res chain seq x y z
N MET A 1 17.31 -24.29 -32.10
CA MET A 1 17.86 -22.97 -31.67
C MET A 1 16.80 -21.88 -31.53
N LYS A 2 15.96 -21.59 -32.53
CA LYS A 2 14.94 -20.51 -32.45
C LYS A 2 13.99 -20.63 -31.26
N GLN A 3 13.49 -21.83 -30.99
CA GLN A 3 12.57 -22.10 -29.88
C GLN A 3 13.19 -21.83 -28.50
N PHE A 4 14.45 -22.22 -28.30
CA PHE A 4 15.20 -21.95 -27.06
C PHE A 4 15.42 -20.45 -26.85
N THR A 5 15.83 -19.73 -27.90
CA THR A 5 16.02 -18.27 -27.81
C THR A 5 14.73 -17.52 -27.51
N GLU A 6 13.58 -18.04 -27.94
CA GLU A 6 12.27 -17.42 -27.75
C GLU A 6 11.75 -17.60 -26.32
N ILE A 7 11.96 -18.80 -25.74
CA ILE A 7 11.67 -19.09 -24.33
C ILE A 7 12.51 -18.17 -23.44
N VAL A 8 13.84 -18.14 -23.64
CA VAL A 8 14.74 -17.27 -22.87
C VAL A 8 14.37 -15.80 -23.03
N ARG A 9 13.99 -15.35 -24.24
CA ARG A 9 13.58 -13.95 -24.45
C ARG A 9 12.34 -13.60 -23.66
N ASN A 10 11.33 -14.48 -23.63
CA ASN A 10 10.07 -14.22 -22.94
C ASN A 10 10.25 -14.23 -21.42
N GLU A 11 11.07 -15.15 -20.90
CA GLU A 11 11.38 -15.26 -19.46
C GLU A 11 12.21 -14.08 -18.95
N VAL A 12 13.18 -13.62 -19.75
CA VAL A 12 14.04 -12.48 -19.41
C VAL A 12 13.32 -11.14 -19.62
N LYS A 13 12.39 -11.04 -20.59
CA LYS A 13 11.66 -9.78 -20.88
C LYS A 13 10.93 -9.23 -19.67
N ILE A 14 10.26 -10.10 -18.91
CA ILE A 14 9.45 -9.72 -17.75
C ILE A 14 10.36 -9.27 -16.61
N ASN A 15 11.45 -10.00 -16.38
CA ASN A 15 12.41 -9.72 -15.31
C ASN A 15 13.27 -8.47 -15.58
N VAL A 16 13.55 -8.14 -16.85
CA VAL A 16 14.44 -7.03 -17.20
C VAL A 16 13.71 -5.70 -17.44
N ARG A 17 12.46 -5.72 -17.94
CA ARG A 17 11.74 -4.47 -18.27
C ARG A 17 11.13 -3.77 -17.06
N GLY A 18 10.93 -4.48 -15.96
CA GLY A 18 10.05 -4.04 -14.88
C GLY A 18 8.57 -4.03 -15.33
N ALA A 19 7.66 -4.36 -14.43
CA ALA A 19 6.23 -4.36 -14.73
C ALA A 19 5.64 -2.94 -14.63
N ALA A 20 6.18 -2.00 -15.40
CA ALA A 20 5.65 -0.65 -15.49
C ALA A 20 4.31 -0.65 -16.22
N ASP A 21 3.39 0.20 -15.75
CA ASP A 21 2.07 0.38 -16.36
C ASP A 21 2.21 1.27 -17.62
N GLU A 22 2.11 0.67 -18.80
CA GLU A 22 2.30 1.35 -20.10
C GLU A 22 1.37 2.56 -20.27
N PRO A 23 0.03 2.47 -20.02
CA PRO A 23 -0.87 3.62 -20.02
C PRO A 23 -0.45 4.79 -19.13
N VAL A 24 0.36 4.56 -18.08
CA VAL A 24 0.89 5.65 -17.24
C VAL A 24 2.04 6.37 -17.94
N THR A 25 2.86 5.63 -18.68
CA THR A 25 4.10 6.12 -19.29
C THR A 25 3.85 6.86 -20.60
N SER A 26 2.91 6.36 -21.40
CA SER A 26 2.61 6.92 -22.74
C SER A 26 1.74 8.18 -22.69
N ASP A 27 1.04 8.44 -21.58
CA ASP A 27 0.15 9.58 -21.42
C ASP A 27 0.88 10.84 -20.93
N ILE A 28 1.10 11.79 -21.84
CA ILE A 28 1.76 13.08 -21.57
C ILE A 28 0.94 14.05 -20.70
N LYS A 29 -0.34 13.77 -20.44
CA LYS A 29 -1.25 14.62 -19.66
C LYS A 29 -1.73 13.96 -18.37
N ARG A 30 -1.05 12.91 -17.93
CA ARG A 30 -1.47 12.13 -16.77
C ARG A 30 -1.44 12.96 -15.48
N LEU A 31 -2.50 12.84 -14.68
CA LEU A 31 -2.49 13.33 -13.32
C LEU A 31 -1.61 12.44 -12.45
N ILE A 32 -0.56 13.03 -11.90
CA ILE A 32 0.30 12.39 -10.90
C ILE A 32 -0.18 12.80 -9.51
N ARG A 33 -0.12 11.84 -8.59
CA ARG A 33 -0.50 12.10 -7.21
C ARG A 33 0.50 13.05 -6.56
N LEU A 34 -0.01 14.08 -5.90
CA LEU A 34 0.82 15.09 -5.26
C LEU A 34 1.65 14.48 -4.11
N ASN A 35 2.93 14.80 -4.07
CA ASN A 35 3.81 14.42 -2.96
C ASN A 35 3.30 14.97 -1.63
N ASN A 36 3.49 14.21 -0.55
CA ASN A 36 3.01 14.49 0.80
C ASN A 36 1.47 14.57 0.97
N SER A 37 0.69 14.34 -0.08
CA SER A 37 -0.76 14.16 0.04
C SER A 37 -1.11 12.81 0.65
N LEU A 38 -2.38 12.62 1.02
CA LEU A 38 -2.90 11.36 1.55
C LEU A 38 -3.49 10.48 0.46
N HIS A 39 -3.22 9.18 0.53
CA HIS A 39 -3.83 8.19 -0.34
C HIS A 39 -5.24 7.82 0.16
N GLY A 40 -6.29 8.26 -0.53
CA GLY A 40 -7.69 8.06 -0.08
C GLY A 40 -8.11 6.63 0.29
N LYS A 41 -7.57 5.59 -0.37
CA LYS A 41 -7.89 4.18 -0.04
C LYS A 41 -7.06 3.56 1.11
N THR A 42 -6.11 4.29 1.70
CA THR A 42 -5.23 3.74 2.74
C THR A 42 -4.92 4.72 3.87
N GLY A 43 -5.13 6.02 3.66
CA GLY A 43 -4.68 7.05 4.60
C GLY A 43 -3.15 7.19 4.69
N LEU A 44 -2.39 6.51 3.83
CA LEU A 44 -0.92 6.62 3.84
C LEU A 44 -0.48 7.86 3.07
N LYS A 45 0.60 8.49 3.54
CA LYS A 45 1.24 9.61 2.88
C LYS A 45 1.92 9.17 1.59
N VAL A 46 1.78 9.97 0.54
CA VAL A 46 2.52 9.82 -0.72
C VAL A 46 3.94 10.30 -0.49
N MET A 47 4.84 9.38 -0.21
CA MET A 47 6.19 9.70 0.22
C MET A 47 7.19 9.59 -0.94
N PRO A 48 8.03 10.61 -1.19
CA PRO A 48 9.20 10.43 -2.05
C PRO A 48 10.18 9.48 -1.36
N VAL A 49 10.69 8.50 -2.08
CA VAL A 49 11.66 7.52 -1.58
C VAL A 49 12.89 7.60 -2.46
N LYS A 50 14.07 7.78 -1.86
CA LYS A 50 15.32 7.78 -2.61
C LYS A 50 15.71 6.37 -3.03
N ILE A 51 16.48 6.25 -4.09
CA ILE A 51 16.83 4.95 -4.68
C ILE A 51 17.65 4.05 -3.72
N ASP A 52 18.49 4.67 -2.90
CA ASP A 52 19.32 4.04 -1.86
C ASP A 52 18.48 3.58 -0.65
N GLU A 53 17.37 4.27 -0.37
CA GLU A 53 16.44 3.95 0.73
C GLU A 53 15.39 2.89 0.35
N LEU A 54 15.22 2.59 -0.95
CA LEU A 54 14.17 1.71 -1.46
C LEU A 54 14.17 0.31 -0.81
N LYS A 55 15.36 -0.21 -0.46
CA LYS A 55 15.50 -1.55 0.16
C LYS A 55 15.00 -1.62 1.60
N ILE A 56 14.98 -0.49 2.31
CA ILE A 56 14.64 -0.43 3.74
C ILE A 56 13.27 0.21 3.99
N PHE A 57 12.70 0.90 2.98
CA PHE A 57 11.40 1.56 3.08
C PHE A 57 10.27 0.56 3.32
N ASN A 58 9.46 0.82 4.34
CA ASN A 58 8.23 0.10 4.62
C ASN A 58 7.04 1.07 4.73
N PRO A 59 6.10 1.06 3.78
CA PRO A 59 4.98 2.00 3.78
C PRO A 59 4.03 1.84 4.97
N LEU A 60 3.96 0.66 5.58
CA LEU A 60 3.11 0.40 6.76
C LEU A 60 3.75 0.90 8.06
N ASN A 61 4.97 1.46 8.00
CA ASN A 61 5.63 2.15 9.10
C ASN A 61 5.94 3.60 8.73
N ASP A 62 6.60 3.83 7.60
CA ASP A 62 7.22 5.11 7.25
C ASP A 62 6.24 6.10 6.61
N ALA A 63 5.19 5.61 5.96
CA ALA A 63 4.17 6.44 5.31
C ALA A 63 2.94 6.71 6.20
N VAL A 64 3.01 6.36 7.48
CA VAL A 64 1.93 6.56 8.45
C VAL A 64 2.05 7.96 9.08
N VAL A 65 0.95 8.71 9.10
CA VAL A 65 0.92 10.10 9.62
C VAL A 65 -0.09 10.33 10.73
N PHE A 66 -0.99 9.38 10.96
CA PHE A 66 -2.00 9.46 12.00
C PHE A 66 -1.46 8.94 13.33
N SER A 67 -2.07 9.40 14.41
CA SER A 67 -1.64 9.06 15.76
C SER A 67 -1.96 7.60 16.11
N ASP A 68 -1.53 7.17 17.29
CA ASP A 68 -1.98 5.91 17.87
C ASP A 68 -3.07 6.07 18.92
N GLU A 69 -3.77 7.23 18.92
CA GLU A 69 -4.93 7.45 19.76
C GLU A 69 -6.01 6.39 19.49
N PRO A 70 -6.66 5.85 20.54
CA PRO A 70 -7.65 4.80 20.38
C PRO A 70 -8.93 5.34 19.72
N VAL A 71 -9.36 4.67 18.65
CA VAL A 71 -10.62 4.93 17.95
C VAL A 71 -11.46 3.66 17.89
N ASN A 72 -12.78 3.83 17.97
CA ASN A 72 -13.72 2.74 17.80
C ASN A 72 -14.12 2.61 16.34
N ILE A 73 -13.98 1.40 15.80
CA ILE A 73 -14.43 1.04 14.46
C ILE A 73 -15.26 -0.24 14.51
N GLU A 74 -16.15 -0.41 13.55
CA GLU A 74 -16.76 -1.70 13.28
C GLU A 74 -16.01 -2.39 12.14
N VAL A 75 -15.40 -3.53 12.44
CA VAL A 75 -14.62 -4.34 11.49
C VAL A 75 -15.57 -5.29 10.75
N VAL A 76 -15.58 -5.20 9.42
CA VAL A 76 -16.53 -5.93 8.56
C VAL A 76 -16.20 -7.43 8.47
N LYS A 77 -14.91 -7.78 8.50
CA LYS A 77 -14.40 -9.16 8.45
C LYS A 77 -13.13 -9.31 9.28
N PRO A 78 -12.82 -10.49 9.85
CA PRO A 78 -11.60 -10.67 10.64
C PRO A 78 -10.34 -10.29 9.85
N VAL A 79 -9.42 -9.56 10.47
CA VAL A 79 -8.18 -9.08 9.85
C VAL A 79 -7.00 -9.38 10.75
N LYS A 80 -5.96 -10.00 10.16
CA LYS A 80 -4.61 -10.06 10.75
C LYS A 80 -3.70 -9.14 9.95
N ILE A 81 -3.08 -8.16 10.62
CA ILE A 81 -2.21 -7.17 9.97
C ILE A 81 -1.10 -6.72 10.91
N SER A 82 0.07 -6.44 10.33
CA SER A 82 1.19 -5.80 11.02
C SER A 82 1.37 -4.39 10.47
N MET A 83 1.37 -3.38 11.34
CA MET A 83 1.47 -1.97 10.97
C MET A 83 2.11 -1.19 12.12
N CYS A 84 2.98 -0.23 11.82
CA CYS A 84 3.80 0.49 12.81
C CYS A 84 4.56 -0.47 13.76
N LYS A 85 5.09 -1.57 13.22
CA LYS A 85 5.76 -2.67 13.96
C LYS A 85 4.91 -3.34 15.07
N LYS A 86 3.59 -3.10 15.08
CA LYS A 86 2.62 -3.72 15.98
C LYS A 86 1.79 -4.75 15.21
N ASN A 87 1.49 -5.88 15.84
CA ASN A 87 0.67 -6.95 15.26
C ASN A 87 -0.76 -6.85 15.78
N PHE A 88 -1.74 -6.92 14.89
CA PHE A 88 -3.16 -6.84 15.21
C PHE A 88 -3.89 -8.06 14.69
N ASN A 89 -4.80 -8.58 15.52
CA ASN A 89 -5.70 -9.68 15.18
C ASN A 89 -7.13 -9.28 15.55
N LEU A 90 -7.82 -8.66 14.60
CA LEU A 90 -9.14 -8.06 14.81
C LEU A 90 -10.23 -9.06 14.46
N LYS A 91 -11.26 -9.10 15.31
CA LYS A 91 -12.48 -9.90 15.06
C LYS A 91 -13.50 -9.07 14.30
N LYS A 92 -14.46 -9.72 13.66
CA LYS A 92 -15.64 -9.03 13.11
C LYS A 92 -16.41 -8.33 14.24
N GLY A 93 -16.93 -7.13 13.98
CA GLY A 93 -17.67 -6.32 14.94
C GLY A 93 -16.82 -5.20 15.54
N GLU A 94 -17.20 -4.74 16.72
CA GLU A 94 -16.58 -3.57 17.35
C GLU A 94 -15.16 -3.88 17.85
N ASN A 95 -14.21 -3.03 17.48
CA ASN A 95 -12.85 -3.08 17.97
C ASN A 95 -12.35 -1.66 18.25
N THR A 96 -11.61 -1.49 19.34
CA THR A 96 -10.82 -0.29 19.60
C THR A 96 -9.42 -0.49 19.04
N VAL A 97 -9.01 0.38 18.11
CA VAL A 97 -7.73 0.30 17.41
C VAL A 97 -7.04 1.66 17.39
N PRO A 98 -5.71 1.71 17.18
CA PRO A 98 -5.03 2.99 16.91
C PRO A 98 -5.62 3.71 15.70
N GLU A 99 -5.67 5.05 15.74
CA GLU A 99 -6.23 5.90 14.67
C GLU A 99 -5.67 5.55 13.29
N PHE A 100 -4.34 5.40 13.16
CA PHE A 100 -3.71 5.01 11.90
C PHE A 100 -4.26 3.71 11.31
N LEU A 101 -4.55 2.72 12.16
CA LEU A 101 -5.06 1.43 11.73
C LEU A 101 -6.53 1.55 11.37
N GLY A 102 -7.29 2.31 12.15
CA GLY A 102 -8.70 2.61 11.87
C GLY A 102 -8.88 3.22 10.49
N ILE A 103 -8.12 4.28 10.18
CA ILE A 103 -8.17 4.96 8.88
C ILE A 103 -7.74 4.03 7.74
N PHE A 104 -6.67 3.25 7.95
CA PHE A 104 -6.22 2.28 6.96
C PHE A 104 -7.30 1.24 6.63
N LEU A 105 -7.94 0.67 7.65
CA LEU A 105 -9.00 -0.31 7.46
C LEU A 105 -10.24 0.29 6.81
N MET A 106 -10.64 1.50 7.20
CA MET A 106 -11.73 2.23 6.56
C MET A 106 -11.46 2.50 5.08
N GLY A 107 -10.26 3.00 4.74
CA GLY A 107 -9.87 3.24 3.35
C GLY A 107 -9.88 1.98 2.48
N ARG A 108 -9.62 0.81 3.08
CA ARG A 108 -9.68 -0.50 2.40
C ARG A 108 -11.08 -1.12 2.38
N GLY A 109 -12.09 -0.45 2.92
CA GLY A 109 -13.45 -0.98 3.04
C GLY A 109 -13.57 -2.17 3.99
N LEU A 110 -12.68 -2.26 4.99
CA LEU A 110 -12.65 -3.33 6.00
C LEU A 110 -13.15 -2.88 7.36
N GLY A 111 -13.31 -1.58 7.56
CA GLY A 111 -13.91 -0.99 8.74
C GLY A 111 -14.85 0.14 8.38
N VAL A 112 -15.77 0.45 9.28
CA VAL A 112 -16.61 1.65 9.23
C VAL A 112 -16.50 2.39 10.56
N LYS A 113 -16.60 3.73 10.49
CA LYS A 113 -16.70 4.53 11.70
C LYS A 113 -18.01 4.20 12.40
N LYS A 114 -17.92 3.93 13.71
CA LYS A 114 -19.09 3.77 14.56
C LYS A 114 -19.74 5.13 14.86
#